data_AF-A0A2E8GP89-F1
#
_entry.id   AF-A0A2E8GP89-F1
#
_cell.length_a   1.000
_cell.length_b   1.000
_cell.length_c   1.000
_cell.angle_alpha   90.00
_cell.angle_beta   90.00
_cell.angle_gamma   90.00
#
_symmetry.space_group_name_H-M   'P 1'
#
loop_
_entity.id
_entity.type
_entity.pdbx_description
1 polymer ?
#
loop_
_entity_poly.entity_id
_entity_poly.type
_entity_poly.pdbx_seq_one_letter_code
_entity_poly.pdbx_strand_id
1 'polypeptide(L)' 'GVTACHNLLAMKHAGLAAGRLYPGSWSEWVTDPKRLVATGAA' A
#
# COMPACT_ATOMS: atom_id res chain seq x y z
N GLY A 1 -4.77 3.40 -2.56
CA GLY A 1 -5.06 4.33 -1.45
C GLY A 1 -6.11 3.80 -0.52
N VAL A 2 -7.34 3.61 -0.99
CA VAL A 2 -8.52 3.34 -0.15
C VAL A 2 -8.32 2.21 0.87
N THR A 3 -7.88 1.02 0.43
CA THR A 3 -7.61 -0.10 1.36
C THR A 3 -6.51 0.21 2.36
N ALA A 4 -5.44 0.88 1.93
CA ALA A 4 -4.35 1.27 2.82
C ALA A 4 -4.82 2.27 3.90
N CYS A 5 -5.76 3.18 3.57
CA CYS A 5 -6.37 4.06 4.56
C CYS A 5 -7.16 3.29 5.63
N HIS A 6 -7.93 2.28 5.23
CA HIS A 6 -8.64 1.40 6.18
C HIS A 6 -7.65 0.66 7.10
N ASN A 7 -6.54 0.17 6.54
CA ASN A 7 -5.50 -0.49 7.33
C ASN A 7 -4.87 0.47 8.35
N LEU A 8 -4.57 1.71 7.97
CA LEU A 8 -4.03 2.71 8.90
C LEU A 8 -5.00 3.04 10.03
N LEU A 9 -6.30 3.13 9.74
CA LEU A 9 -7.32 3.32 10.75
C LEU A 9 -7.39 2.12 11.70
N ALA A 10 -7.39 0.90 11.17
CA ALA A 10 -7.41 -0.32 11.95
C ALA A 10 -6.15 -0.45 12.84
N MET A 11 -4.97 -0.12 12.30
CA MET A 11 -3.71 -0.08 13.06
C MET A 11 -3.80 0.91 14.22
N LYS A 12 -4.29 2.13 13.96
CA LYS A 12 -4.47 3.14 15.00
C LYS A 12 -5.46 2.67 16.08
N HIS A 13 -6.55 2.04 15.69
CA HIS A 13 -7.54 1.47 16.60
C HIS A 13 -6.94 0.33 17.45
N ALA A 14 -6.09 -0.50 16.87
CA ALA A 14 -5.37 -1.57 17.55
C ALA A 14 -4.19 -1.08 18.44
N GLY A 15 -3.98 0.24 18.57
CA GLY A 15 -2.86 0.79 19.33
C GLY A 15 -1.49 0.64 18.66
N LEU A 16 -1.45 0.24 17.39
CA LEU A 16 -0.23 0.12 16.61
C LEU A 16 0.19 1.48 16.03
N ALA A 17 1.49 1.65 15.82
CA ALA A 17 2.01 2.82 15.13
C ALA A 17 1.49 2.85 13.68
N ALA A 18 0.91 3.98 13.28
CA ALA A 18 0.47 4.16 11.90
C ALA A 18 1.68 4.18 10.95
N GLY A 19 1.65 3.34 9.92
CA GLY A 19 2.65 3.36 8.85
C GLY A 19 2.52 4.58 7.94
N ARG A 20 3.40 4.67 6.94
CA ARG A 20 3.30 5.70 5.90
C ARG A 20 2.29 5.28 4.83
N LEU A 21 1.46 6.23 4.39
CA LEU A 21 0.53 6.02 3.29
C LEU A 21 1.21 6.32 1.95
N TYR A 22 1.08 5.42 0.98
CA TYR A 22 1.31 5.68 -0.43
C TYR A 22 -0.05 5.74 -1.15
N PRO A 23 -0.61 6.95 -1.39
CA PRO A 23 -2.01 7.09 -1.83
C PRO A 23 -2.29 6.45 -3.20
N GLY A 24 -1.45 6.70 -4.21
CA GLY A 24 -1.70 6.18 -5.56
C GLY A 24 -1.50 4.68 -5.68
N SER A 25 -0.78 4.05 -4.74
CA SER A 25 -0.78 2.61 -4.54
C SER A 25 -0.40 1.86 -5.81
N TRP A 26 -0.88 0.63 -5.98
CA TRP A 26 -0.65 -0.18 -7.18
C TRP A 26 -0.97 0.55 -8.49
N SER A 27 -2.11 1.24 -8.57
CA SER A 27 -2.53 1.94 -9.79
C SER A 27 -1.53 3.01 -10.24
N GLU A 28 -0.94 3.76 -9.31
CA GLU A 28 0.15 4.69 -9.62
C GLU A 28 1.48 3.97 -9.85
N TRP A 29 1.75 2.87 -9.14
CA TRP A 29 3.02 2.14 -9.30
C TRP A 29 3.20 1.62 -10.72
N VAL A 30 2.16 0.99 -11.29
CA VAL A 30 2.24 0.34 -12.61
C VAL A 30 2.20 1.28 -13.81
N THR A 31 1.97 2.59 -13.61
CA THR A 31 1.98 3.55 -14.74
C THR A 31 3.38 3.76 -15.31
N ASP A 32 4.42 3.49 -14.51
CA ASP A 32 5.81 3.51 -14.95
C ASP A 32 6.32 2.08 -15.19
N PRO A 33 6.49 1.67 -16.46
CA PRO A 33 6.93 0.31 -16.79
C PRO A 33 8.39 0.02 -16.38
N LYS A 34 9.15 1.03 -15.94
CA LYS A 34 10.53 0.86 -15.46
C LYS A 34 10.58 0.42 -13.99
N ARG A 35 9.48 0.52 -13.24
CA ARG A 35 9.45 0.13 -11.82
C ARG A 35 9.38 -1.38 -11.68
N LEU A 36 10.18 -1.92 -10.76
CA LEU A 36 10.22 -3.36 -10.49
C LEU A 36 8.88 -3.86 -9.95
N VAL A 37 8.50 -5.07 -10.39
CA VAL A 37 7.32 -5.79 -9.93
C VAL A 37 7.75 -7.21 -9.58
N ALA A 38 7.47 -7.65 -8.35
CA ALA A 38 7.62 -9.04 -7.95
C ALA A 38 6.30 -9.79 -8.19
N THR A 39 6.36 -11.00 -8.73
CA THR A 39 5.23 -11.92 -8.84
C THR A 39 5.42 -13.13 -7.91
N GLY A 40 4.35 -13.86 -7.62
CA GLY A 40 4.42 -15.06 -6.78
C GLY A 40 5.30 -16.17 -7.35
N ALA A 41 5.58 -17.18 -6.52
CA ALA A 41 6.21 -18.42 -6.99
C ALA A 41 5.31 -19.11 -8.03
N ALA A 42 5.94 -19.87 -8.93
CA ALA A 42 5.24 -20.71 -9.92
C ALA A 42 4.48 -21.85 -9.25
#